data_AF-A0A671L6E3-F1
#
_entry.id   AF-A0A671L6E3-F1
#
_cell.length_a   1.000
_cell.length_b   1.000
_cell.length_c   1.000
_cell.angle_alpha   90.00
_cell.angle_beta   90.00
_cell.angle_gamma   90.00
#
_symmetry.space_group_name_H-M   'P 1'
#
loop_
_entity.id
_entity.type
_entity.pdbx_description
1 polymer ?
#
loop_
_entity_poly.entity_id
_entity_poly.type
_entity_poly.pdbx_seq_one_letter_code
_entity_poly.pdbx_strand_id
1 'polypeptide(L)'
;LKVNKERDQLLTKNKNLTGERDQLLTKITSLSGDRDWLLNKNINLTNERDELIAKNDNLIKQRDQLNQEINEMLKKQKHMDGWIYHEFSYYYISSGWKSWTESRIYCTDRGGDLIIKDNSEEQVSERYCEFDNISGGADVWIGLTDSDVEDRWKWVDGSTLT
;
A
#
# COMPACT_ATOMS: atom_id res chain seq x y z
N LEU A 1 -28.68 -87.92 -10.45
CA LEU A 1 -29.31 -86.75 -11.13
C LEU A 1 -29.33 -85.50 -10.25
N LYS A 2 -29.84 -85.53 -9.01
CA LYS A 2 -29.90 -84.35 -8.11
C LYS A 2 -28.53 -83.73 -7.77
N VAL A 3 -27.55 -84.56 -7.43
CA VAL A 3 -26.17 -84.14 -7.05
C VAL A 3 -25.46 -83.38 -8.19
N ASN A 4 -25.64 -83.79 -9.45
CA ASN A 4 -25.02 -83.10 -10.59
C ASN A 4 -25.62 -81.68 -10.78
N LYS A 5 -26.93 -81.52 -10.57
CA LYS A 5 -27.60 -80.22 -10.68
C LYS A 5 -27.13 -79.23 -9.62
N GLU A 6 -26.91 -79.69 -8.40
CA GLU A 6 -26.35 -78.88 -7.30
C GLU A 6 -24.90 -78.48 -7.59
N ARG A 7 -24.10 -79.39 -8.17
CA ARG A 7 -22.72 -79.11 -8.59
C ARG A 7 -22.66 -78.00 -9.66
N ASP A 8 -23.51 -78.06 -10.68
CA ASP A 8 -23.54 -77.08 -11.76
C ASP A 8 -23.97 -75.69 -11.27
N GLN A 9 -24.93 -75.64 -10.33
CA GLN A 9 -25.33 -74.40 -9.67
C GLN A 9 -24.17 -73.79 -8.86
N LEU A 10 -23.43 -74.61 -8.12
CA LEU A 10 -22.26 -74.16 -7.36
C LEU A 10 -21.14 -73.64 -8.28
N LEU A 11 -20.87 -74.32 -9.39
CA LEU A 11 -19.89 -73.88 -10.39
C LEU A 11 -20.24 -72.51 -10.97
N THR A 12 -21.52 -72.31 -11.32
CA THR A 12 -22.02 -71.03 -11.83
C THR A 12 -21.86 -69.92 -10.78
N LYS A 13 -22.23 -70.19 -9.53
CA LYS A 13 -22.07 -69.23 -8.43
C LYS A 13 -20.60 -68.86 -8.20
N ASN A 14 -19.69 -69.84 -8.23
CA ASN A 14 -18.25 -69.59 -8.08
C ASN A 14 -17.69 -68.73 -9.22
N LYS A 15 -18.14 -68.96 -10.46
CA LYS A 15 -17.73 -68.15 -11.61
C LYS A 15 -18.20 -66.69 -11.46
N ASN A 16 -19.44 -66.48 -11.02
CA ASN A 16 -19.97 -65.14 -10.77
C ASN A 16 -19.21 -64.42 -9.66
N LEU A 17 -18.97 -65.09 -8.52
CA LEU A 17 -18.21 -64.53 -7.40
C LEU A 17 -16.76 -64.18 -7.80
N THR A 18 -16.15 -64.97 -8.68
CA THR A 18 -14.80 -64.67 -9.21
C THR A 18 -14.83 -63.39 -10.06
N GLY A 19 -15.84 -63.21 -10.91
CA GLY A 19 -16.01 -61.99 -11.71
C GLY A 19 -16.23 -60.75 -10.84
N GLU A 20 -17.07 -60.84 -9.82
CA GLU A 20 -17.29 -59.75 -8.85
C GLU A 20 -15.99 -59.40 -8.11
N ARG A 21 -15.22 -60.40 -7.67
CA ARG A 21 -13.92 -60.21 -7.02
C ARG A 21 -12.94 -59.46 -7.93
N ASP A 22 -12.84 -59.83 -9.19
CA ASP A 22 -11.88 -59.23 -10.13
C ASP A 22 -12.28 -57.78 -10.48
N GLN A 23 -13.58 -57.49 -10.56
CA GLN A 23 -14.09 -56.12 -10.68
C GLN A 23 -13.74 -55.26 -9.46
N LEU A 24 -13.95 -55.81 -8.25
CA LEU A 24 -13.57 -55.12 -7.01
C LEU A 24 -12.06 -54.87 -6.93
N LEU A 25 -11.24 -55.83 -7.37
CA LEU A 25 -9.78 -55.70 -7.38
C LEU A 25 -9.34 -54.55 -8.30
N THR A 26 -9.95 -54.45 -9.48
CA THR A 26 -9.69 -53.36 -10.44
C THR A 26 -10.04 -51.99 -9.82
N LYS A 27 -11.19 -51.91 -9.15
CA LYS A 27 -11.64 -50.69 -8.47
C LYS A 27 -10.70 -50.28 -7.33
N ILE A 28 -10.21 -51.25 -6.54
CA ILE A 28 -9.24 -51.01 -5.46
C ILE A 28 -7.93 -50.45 -6.03
N THR A 29 -7.41 -51.02 -7.11
CA THR A 29 -6.17 -50.55 -7.74
C THR A 29 -6.31 -49.13 -8.26
N SER A 30 -7.43 -48.81 -8.92
CA SER A 30 -7.73 -47.44 -9.38
C SER A 30 -7.79 -46.44 -8.22
N LEU A 31 -8.53 -46.77 -7.16
CA LEU A 31 -8.67 -45.91 -5.99
C LEU A 31 -7.34 -45.70 -5.24
N SER A 32 -6.47 -46.72 -5.23
CA SER A 32 -5.13 -46.57 -4.67
C SER A 32 -4.31 -45.55 -5.45
N GLY A 33 -4.39 -45.56 -6.78
CA GLY A 33 -3.72 -44.57 -7.63
C GLY A 33 -4.23 -43.16 -7.40
N ASP A 34 -5.55 -42.98 -7.34
CA ASP A 34 -6.17 -41.68 -7.04
C ASP A 34 -5.74 -41.14 -5.67
N ARG A 35 -5.66 -42.02 -4.67
CA ARG A 35 -5.19 -41.67 -3.32
C ARG A 35 -3.76 -41.17 -3.34
N ASP A 36 -2.86 -41.86 -4.02
CA ASP A 36 -1.45 -41.51 -4.06
C ASP A 36 -1.22 -40.19 -4.83
N TRP A 37 -2.00 -39.96 -5.90
CA TRP A 37 -2.02 -38.68 -6.62
C TRP A 37 -2.51 -37.53 -5.73
N LEU A 38 -3.62 -37.72 -5.00
CA LEU A 38 -4.15 -36.72 -4.07
C LEU A 38 -3.16 -36.43 -2.95
N LEU A 39 -2.48 -37.45 -2.43
CA LEU A 39 -1.45 -37.30 -1.41
C LEU A 39 -0.31 -36.40 -1.90
N ASN A 40 0.21 -36.66 -3.10
CA ASN A 40 1.27 -35.85 -3.68
C ASN A 40 0.83 -34.40 -3.91
N LYS A 41 -0.40 -34.19 -4.38
CA LYS A 41 -0.97 -32.85 -4.57
C LYS A 41 -1.07 -32.10 -3.23
N ASN A 42 -1.50 -32.76 -2.16
CA ASN A 42 -1.58 -32.15 -0.83
C ASN A 42 -0.19 -31.80 -0.27
N ILE A 43 0.83 -32.63 -0.53
CA ILE A 43 2.21 -32.32 -0.12
C ILE A 43 2.70 -31.05 -0.83
N ASN A 44 2.50 -30.95 -2.15
CA ASN A 44 2.89 -29.77 -2.91
C ASN A 44 2.17 -28.50 -2.41
N LEU A 45 0.85 -28.57 -2.18
CA LEU A 45 0.09 -27.44 -1.66
C LEU A 45 0.53 -27.03 -0.24
N THR A 46 0.95 -27.99 0.58
CA THR A 46 1.49 -27.70 1.91
C THR A 46 2.82 -26.94 1.82
N ASN A 47 3.71 -27.35 0.91
CA ASN A 47 4.98 -26.65 0.69
C ASN A 47 4.75 -25.23 0.18
N GLU A 48 3.86 -25.03 -0.81
CA GLU A 48 3.51 -23.70 -1.32
C GLU A 48 2.93 -22.80 -0.22
N ARG A 49 2.06 -23.35 0.64
CA ARG A 49 1.51 -22.63 1.79
C ARG A 49 2.62 -22.18 2.73
N ASP A 50 3.55 -23.07 3.07
CA ASP A 50 4.61 -22.78 4.03
C ASP A 50 5.60 -21.73 3.48
N GLU A 51 5.89 -21.76 2.17
CA GLU A 51 6.66 -20.70 1.50
C GLU A 51 5.96 -19.33 1.54
N LEU A 52 4.64 -19.30 1.31
CA LEU A 52 3.86 -18.07 1.39
C LEU A 52 3.80 -17.51 2.80
N ILE A 53 3.69 -18.37 3.82
CA ILE A 53 3.75 -17.97 5.23
C ILE A 53 5.09 -17.29 5.53
N ALA A 54 6.21 -17.89 5.12
CA ALA A 54 7.53 -17.31 5.34
C ALA A 54 7.71 -15.95 4.66
N LYS A 55 7.19 -15.79 3.43
CA LYS A 55 7.19 -14.49 2.72
C LYS A 55 6.35 -13.44 3.47
N ASN A 56 5.18 -13.83 3.96
CA ASN A 56 4.29 -12.94 4.70
C ASN A 56 4.92 -12.48 6.02
N ASP A 57 5.58 -13.38 6.76
CA ASP A 57 6.30 -13.04 7.99
C ASP A 57 7.43 -12.02 7.72
N ASN A 58 8.13 -12.14 6.59
CA ASN A 58 9.14 -11.16 6.19
C ASN A 58 8.52 -9.78 5.87
N LEU A 59 7.39 -9.75 5.14
CA LEU A 59 6.69 -8.51 4.83
C LEU A 59 6.18 -7.80 6.10
N ILE A 60 5.68 -8.56 7.08
CA ILE A 60 5.26 -8.01 8.38
C ILE A 60 6.45 -7.32 9.08
N LYS A 61 7.63 -7.95 9.10
CA LYS A 61 8.84 -7.36 9.68
C LYS A 61 9.26 -6.08 8.96
N GLN A 62 9.21 -6.06 7.63
CA GLN A 62 9.52 -4.86 6.84
C GLN A 62 8.55 -3.71 7.12
N ARG A 63 7.24 -4.02 7.19
CA ARG A 63 6.20 -3.04 7.56
C ARG A 63 6.48 -2.44 8.93
N ASP A 64 6.79 -3.28 9.92
CA ASP A 64 7.00 -2.83 11.31
C ASP A 64 8.25 -1.96 11.44
N GLN A 65 9.32 -2.32 10.74
CA GLN A 65 10.53 -1.51 10.63
C GLN A 65 10.24 -0.13 10.03
N LEU A 66 9.53 -0.10 8.89
CA LEU A 66 9.18 1.17 8.23
C LEU A 66 8.28 2.04 9.12
N ASN A 67 7.31 1.44 9.79
CA ASN A 67 6.43 2.17 10.73
C ASN A 67 7.23 2.76 11.89
N GLN A 68 8.24 2.06 12.40
CA GLN A 68 9.13 2.58 13.43
C GLN A 68 9.95 3.77 12.91
N GLU A 69 10.51 3.67 11.71
CA GLU A 69 11.26 4.76 11.06
C GLU A 69 10.39 5.99 10.83
N ILE A 70 9.16 5.80 10.32
CA ILE A 70 8.17 6.88 10.16
C ILE A 70 7.90 7.54 11.51
N ASN A 71 7.64 6.77 12.57
CA ASN A 71 7.38 7.33 13.89
C ASN A 71 8.57 8.15 14.43
N GLU A 72 9.80 7.72 14.19
CA GLU A 72 11.00 8.48 14.58
C GLU A 72 11.16 9.76 13.75
N MET A 73 10.83 9.73 12.45
CA MET A 73 10.80 10.93 11.61
C MET A 73 9.74 11.93 12.08
N LEU A 74 8.52 11.46 12.39
CA LEU A 74 7.43 12.29 12.90
C LEU A 74 7.78 12.92 14.25
N LYS A 75 8.52 12.22 15.12
CA LYS A 75 9.03 12.80 16.37
C LYS A 75 9.98 13.95 16.09
N LYS A 76 10.97 13.76 15.20
CA LYS A 76 11.92 14.83 14.80
C LYS A 76 11.21 16.02 14.17
N GLN A 77 10.18 15.78 13.37
CA GLN A 77 9.35 16.81 12.74
C GLN A 77 8.64 17.72 13.75
N LYS A 78 8.16 17.18 14.88
CA LYS A 78 7.56 17.99 15.96
C LYS A 78 8.56 18.87 16.72
N HIS A 79 9.86 18.67 16.54
CA HIS A 79 10.92 19.38 17.23
C HIS A 79 11.59 20.48 16.39
N MET A 80 11.01 20.87 15.25
CA MET A 80 11.52 21.97 14.45
C MET A 80 10.89 23.28 14.93
N ASP A 81 11.49 23.87 15.98
CA ASP A 81 10.97 25.08 16.65
C ASP A 81 10.62 26.18 15.64
N GLY A 82 9.36 26.61 15.66
CA GLY A 82 8.83 27.70 14.82
C GLY A 82 8.44 27.32 13.39
N TRP A 83 8.66 26.07 12.96
CA TRP A 83 8.20 25.57 11.65
C TRP A 83 6.84 24.88 11.78
N ILE A 84 5.93 25.21 10.87
CA ILE A 84 4.58 24.65 10.77
C ILE A 84 4.60 23.64 9.63
N TYR A 85 4.28 22.38 9.91
CA TYR A 85 4.11 21.37 8.87
C TYR A 85 2.63 21.24 8.48
N HIS A 86 2.33 21.31 7.20
CA HIS A 86 0.98 21.12 6.66
C HIS A 86 1.05 20.59 5.22
N GLU A 87 0.20 19.61 4.88
CA GLU A 87 0.11 19.01 3.53
C GLU A 87 1.46 18.77 2.83
N PHE A 88 2.34 18.03 3.50
CA PHE A 88 3.67 17.68 2.97
C PHE A 88 4.63 18.86 2.74
N SER A 89 4.27 20.06 3.20
CA SER A 89 5.06 21.28 3.10
C SER A 89 5.40 21.83 4.49
N TYR A 90 6.51 22.55 4.58
CA TYR A 90 6.95 23.23 5.80
C TYR A 90 6.90 24.75 5.60
N TYR A 91 6.27 25.43 6.55
CA TYR A 91 6.08 26.87 6.57
C TYR A 91 6.81 27.46 7.76
N TYR A 92 7.38 28.64 7.59
CA TYR A 92 7.99 29.41 8.66
C TYR A 92 7.56 30.85 8.52
N ILE A 93 7.05 31.42 9.61
CA ILE A 93 6.65 32.82 9.67
C ILE A 93 7.70 33.58 10.47
N SER A 94 8.35 34.54 9.82
CA SER A 94 9.29 35.42 10.50
C SER A 94 8.57 36.29 11.52
N SER A 95 9.14 36.42 12.72
CA SER A 95 8.54 37.20 13.82
C SER A 95 8.60 38.73 13.63
N GLY A 96 9.26 39.24 12.59
CA GLY A 96 9.48 40.67 12.40
C GLY A 96 9.12 41.13 10.99
N TRP A 97 8.55 42.34 10.90
CA TRP A 97 8.20 42.94 9.61
C TRP A 97 9.45 43.30 8.80
N LYS A 98 9.39 43.05 7.50
CA LYS A 98 10.46 43.28 6.52
C LYS A 98 9.85 43.84 5.24
N SER A 99 10.63 44.44 4.36
CA SER A 99 10.19 44.67 2.97
C SER A 99 10.02 43.34 2.23
N TRP A 100 9.31 43.34 1.10
CA TRP A 100 9.15 42.12 0.28
C TRP A 100 10.51 41.52 -0.10
N THR A 101 11.45 42.36 -0.56
CA THR A 101 12.80 41.94 -0.97
C THR A 101 13.58 41.33 0.18
N GLU A 102 13.56 41.96 1.36
CA GLU A 102 14.24 41.42 2.55
C GLU A 102 13.58 40.13 3.05
N SER A 103 12.26 40.00 2.93
CA SER A 103 11.53 38.77 3.26
C SER A 103 11.93 37.63 2.35
N ARG A 104 12.04 37.89 1.04
CA ARG A 104 12.50 36.89 0.07
C ARG A 104 13.91 36.42 0.37
N ILE A 105 14.85 37.35 0.57
CA ILE A 105 16.23 37.03 0.95
C ILE A 105 16.26 36.17 2.23
N TYR A 106 15.46 36.55 3.22
CA TYR A 106 15.37 35.83 4.49
C TYR A 106 14.89 34.38 4.32
N CYS A 107 13.91 34.13 3.45
CA CYS A 107 13.42 32.78 3.13
C CYS A 107 14.46 31.98 2.33
N THR A 108 15.09 32.59 1.32
CA THR A 108 16.11 31.92 0.48
C THR A 108 17.37 31.56 1.25
N ASP A 109 17.80 32.40 2.20
CA ASP A 109 18.94 32.11 3.09
C ASP A 109 18.68 30.88 3.99
N ARG A 110 17.42 30.48 4.17
CA ARG A 110 16.99 29.32 4.96
C ARG A 110 16.65 28.10 4.10
N GLY A 111 16.92 28.16 2.79
CA GLY A 111 16.67 27.07 1.86
C GLY A 111 15.20 26.91 1.43
N GLY A 112 14.37 27.93 1.68
CA GLY A 112 13.00 28.02 1.14
C GLY A 112 12.84 29.20 0.18
N ASP A 113 11.60 29.58 -0.13
CA ASP A 113 11.25 30.86 -0.77
C ASP A 113 9.90 31.34 -0.20
N LEU A 114 9.46 32.54 -0.56
CA LEU A 114 8.15 33.03 -0.19
C LEU A 114 7.05 32.14 -0.77
N ILE A 115 5.96 31.98 -0.02
CA ILE A 115 4.87 31.07 -0.39
C ILE A 115 4.21 31.48 -1.71
N ILE A 116 4.01 30.50 -2.59
CA ILE A 116 3.22 30.63 -3.82
C ILE A 116 1.83 30.08 -3.53
N LYS A 117 0.81 30.86 -3.89
CA LYS A 117 -0.57 30.37 -3.85
C LYS A 117 -0.88 29.72 -5.18
N ASP A 118 -0.66 28.41 -5.26
CA ASP A 118 -1.08 27.65 -6.45
C ASP A 118 -2.61 27.65 -6.58
N ASN A 119 -3.09 27.91 -7.78
CA ASN A 119 -4.51 28.11 -8.14
C ASN A 119 -5.15 26.81 -8.68
N SER A 120 -4.70 25.64 -8.22
CA SER A 120 -5.36 24.38 -8.58
C SER A 120 -6.81 24.39 -8.07
N GLU A 121 -7.77 24.35 -9.00
CA GLU A 121 -9.22 24.53 -8.80
C GLU A 121 -9.87 23.60 -7.74
N GLU A 122 -9.17 22.61 -7.22
CA GLU A 122 -9.73 21.60 -6.31
C GLU A 122 -9.67 21.97 -4.82
N GLN A 123 -9.05 23.10 -4.42
CA GLN A 123 -8.75 23.39 -3.00
C GLN A 123 -9.03 24.83 -2.54
N VAL A 124 -9.83 25.59 -3.29
CA VAL A 124 -9.98 27.04 -3.06
C VAL A 124 -10.82 27.38 -1.82
N SER A 125 -11.57 26.45 -1.23
CA SER A 125 -12.36 26.70 -0.02
C SER A 125 -11.61 26.44 1.30
N GLU A 126 -10.76 25.41 1.34
CA GLU A 126 -10.10 24.98 2.58
C GLU A 126 -8.79 25.78 2.80
N ARG A 127 -8.07 26.10 1.71
CA ARG A 127 -6.77 26.79 1.77
C ARG A 127 -6.83 28.24 2.28
N TYR A 128 -7.95 28.97 2.09
CA TYR A 128 -8.08 30.34 2.61
C TYR A 128 -8.14 30.36 4.15
N CYS A 129 -8.93 29.46 4.74
CA CYS A 129 -8.99 29.29 6.20
C CYS A 129 -7.67 28.75 6.77
N GLU A 130 -6.97 27.92 6.00
CA GLU A 130 -5.69 27.33 6.40
C GLU A 130 -4.53 28.33 6.40
N PHE A 131 -4.47 29.25 5.43
CA PHE A 131 -3.46 30.30 5.44
C PHE A 131 -3.63 31.24 6.63
N ASP A 132 -4.88 31.57 6.99
CA ASP A 132 -5.21 32.34 8.19
C ASP A 132 -4.86 31.57 9.48
N ASN A 133 -5.04 30.24 9.49
CA ASN A 133 -4.61 29.39 10.60
C ASN A 133 -3.08 29.30 10.73
N ILE A 134 -2.36 29.24 9.60
CA ILE A 134 -0.90 29.21 9.56
C ILE A 134 -0.34 30.57 9.98
N SER A 135 -0.86 31.68 9.42
CA SER A 135 -0.45 33.05 9.74
C SER A 135 -0.90 33.53 11.13
N GLY A 136 -1.86 32.84 11.75
CA GLY A 136 -2.51 33.29 12.97
C GLY A 136 -3.28 34.60 12.78
N GLY A 137 -3.71 34.89 11.54
CA GLY A 137 -4.33 36.17 11.15
C GLY A 137 -3.37 37.33 11.00
N ALA A 138 -2.05 37.08 10.96
CA ALA A 138 -1.06 38.13 10.69
C ALA A 138 -0.95 38.41 9.19
N ASP A 139 -0.77 39.69 8.84
CA ASP A 139 -0.37 40.06 7.49
C ASP A 139 1.03 39.47 7.21
N VAL A 140 1.23 38.88 6.03
CA VAL A 140 2.51 38.25 5.66
C VAL A 140 2.82 38.51 4.19
N TRP A 141 4.11 38.64 3.87
CA TRP A 141 4.54 38.69 2.48
C TRP A 141 4.41 37.32 1.83
N ILE A 142 3.84 37.30 0.64
CA ILE A 142 3.76 36.12 -0.22
C ILE A 142 4.68 36.30 -1.44
N GLY A 143 4.90 35.22 -2.19
CA GLY A 143 5.81 35.19 -3.32
C GLY A 143 5.32 35.92 -4.58
N LEU A 144 4.34 36.82 -4.47
CA LEU A 144 3.76 37.55 -5.58
C LEU A 144 4.41 38.94 -5.70
N THR A 145 4.87 39.33 -6.89
CA THR A 145 5.52 40.63 -7.15
C THR A 145 5.29 41.12 -8.58
N ASP A 146 5.27 42.43 -8.76
CA ASP A 146 5.24 43.17 -10.03
C ASP A 146 6.50 44.04 -10.23
N SER A 147 7.52 43.87 -9.39
CA SER A 147 8.72 44.71 -9.35
C SER A 147 9.55 44.75 -10.66
N ASP A 148 9.41 43.76 -11.53
CA ASP A 148 10.04 43.78 -12.85
C ASP A 148 9.34 44.77 -13.78
N VAL A 149 8.00 44.72 -13.80
CA VAL A 149 7.15 45.52 -14.68
C VAL A 149 5.83 45.77 -13.97
N GLU A 150 5.56 47.04 -13.69
CA GLU A 150 4.31 47.50 -13.10
C GLU A 150 3.09 46.89 -13.81
N ASP A 151 2.08 46.51 -13.04
CA ASP A 151 0.85 45.83 -13.49
C ASP A 151 1.04 44.42 -14.07
N ARG A 152 2.25 43.84 -14.04
CA ARG A 152 2.51 42.45 -14.46
C ARG A 152 3.00 41.58 -13.30
N TRP A 153 2.03 41.09 -12.53
CA TRP A 153 2.26 40.21 -11.39
C TRP A 153 2.80 38.83 -11.78
N LYS A 154 3.88 38.43 -11.12
CA LYS A 154 4.51 37.13 -11.23
C LYS A 154 4.82 36.54 -9.85
N TRP A 155 4.85 35.21 -9.78
CA TRP A 155 5.29 34.47 -8.62
C TRP A 155 6.81 34.34 -8.58
N VAL A 156 7.36 34.01 -7.42
CA VAL A 156 8.81 33.83 -7.21
C VAL A 156 9.41 32.69 -8.06
N ASP A 157 8.59 31.75 -8.54
CA ASP A 157 8.97 30.69 -9.50
C ASP A 157 8.94 31.13 -10.97
N GLY A 158 8.50 32.36 -11.25
CA GLY A 158 8.39 32.94 -12.58
C GLY A 158 7.06 32.70 -13.29
N SER A 159 6.11 31.98 -12.69
CA SER A 159 4.76 31.84 -13.23
C SER A 159 3.98 33.17 -13.12
N THR A 160 3.13 33.46 -14.09
CA THR A 160 2.28 34.67 -14.07
C THR A 160 1.02 34.43 -13.24
N LEU A 161 0.52 35.46 -12.55
CA LEU A 161 -0.77 35.38 -11.89
C LEU A 161 -1.89 35.18 -12.93
N THR A 162 -2.54 34.02 -12.91
CA THR A 162 -3.73 33.70 -13.72
C THR A 162 -5.02 33.98 -12.95
#